data_AF-A0A8J7H9P4-F1
#
_entry.id   AF-A0A8J7H9P4-F1
#
_cell.length_a   1.000
_cell.length_b   1.000
_cell.length_c   1.000
_cell.angle_alpha   90.00
_cell.angle_beta   90.00
_cell.angle_gamma   90.00
#
_symmetry.space_group_name_H-M   'P 1'
#
loop_
_entity.id
_entity.type
_entity.pdbx_description
1 polymer ?
#
loop_
_entity_poly.entity_id
_entity_poly.type
_entity_poly.pdbx_seq_one_letter_code
_entity_poly.pdbx_strand_id
1 'polypeptide(L)'
;MSTVSITINDSDLRRGLRALESAAADMTTAMRKIAGTLHAETDINFDETGRLQGSVSTEYDPSTAMIGTNTVYGAIHQFGGKTGRNESVELPARPYLTMDEDGNLQSEAVNSVLDTIQRHLESAAQC
;
A
#
# COMPACT_ATOMS: atom_id res chain seq x y z
N MET A 1 -31.57 45.62 12.17
CA MET A 1 -30.82 44.35 12.22
C MET A 1 -30.18 44.17 10.87
N SER A 2 -28.86 44.27 10.78
CA SER A 2 -28.13 44.16 9.52
C SER A 2 -27.74 42.70 9.30
N THR A 3 -28.34 42.06 8.30
CA THR A 3 -28.01 40.68 7.93
C THR A 3 -26.88 40.72 6.90
N VAL A 4 -25.73 40.11 7.23
CA VAL A 4 -24.65 39.90 6.27
C VAL A 4 -24.95 38.62 5.50
N SER A 5 -25.11 38.70 4.19
CA SER A 5 -25.24 37.54 3.30
C SER A 5 -23.90 37.19 2.69
N ILE A 6 -23.36 36.02 3.02
CA ILE A 6 -22.17 35.45 2.36
C ILE A 6 -22.67 34.57 1.23
N THR A 7 -22.37 34.95 -0.02
CA THR A 7 -22.70 34.13 -1.20
C THR A 7 -21.45 33.34 -1.60
N ILE A 8 -21.49 32.02 -1.39
CA ILE A 8 -20.42 31.12 -1.82
C ILE A 8 -20.73 30.67 -3.25
N ASN A 9 -19.81 30.92 -4.19
CA ASN A 9 -19.90 30.41 -5.56
C ASN A 9 -19.46 28.93 -5.57
N ASP A 10 -20.37 28.03 -5.95
CA ASP A 10 -20.14 26.58 -5.94
C ASP A 10 -19.49 26.04 -7.22
N SER A 11 -19.17 26.89 -8.20
CA SER A 11 -18.56 26.46 -9.47
C SER A 11 -17.21 25.76 -9.29
N ASP A 12 -16.37 26.28 -8.38
CA ASP A 12 -15.06 25.71 -8.09
C ASP A 12 -15.18 24.38 -7.34
N LEU A 13 -16.14 24.29 -6.41
CA LEU A 13 -16.46 23.06 -5.70
C LEU A 13 -16.92 21.97 -6.66
N ARG A 14 -17.85 22.29 -7.58
CA ARG A 14 -18.33 21.33 -8.59
C ARG A 14 -17.24 20.89 -9.56
N ARG A 15 -16.33 21.80 -9.93
CA ARG A 15 -15.17 21.47 -10.77
C ARG A 15 -14.24 20.50 -10.05
N GLY A 16 -13.89 20.80 -8.80
CA GLY A 16 -13.03 19.94 -7.98
C GLY A 16 -13.64 18.55 -7.76
N LEU A 17 -14.94 18.46 -7.48
CA LEU A 17 -15.65 17.18 -7.31
C LEU A 17 -15.63 16.33 -8.59
N ARG A 18 -15.78 16.94 -9.78
CA ARG A 18 -15.69 16.22 -11.06
C ARG A 18 -14.27 15.73 -11.35
N ALA A 19 -13.25 16.53 -11.04
CA ALA A 19 -11.87 16.13 -11.20
C ALA A 19 -11.53 14.95 -10.27
N LEU A 20 -12.04 14.98 -9.05
CA LEU A 20 -11.91 13.88 -8.08
C LEU A 20 -12.64 12.62 -8.55
N GLU A 21 -13.87 12.75 -9.07
CA GLU A 21 -14.63 11.63 -9.64
C GLU A 21 -13.88 10.97 -10.81
N SER A 22 -13.30 11.79 -11.69
CA SER A 22 -12.49 11.27 -12.81
C SER A 22 -11.23 10.56 -12.34
N ALA A 23 -10.57 11.05 -11.28
CA ALA A 23 -9.39 10.39 -10.73
C ALA A 23 -9.74 9.09 -10.00
N ALA A 24 -10.88 9.06 -9.30
CA ALA A 24 -11.41 7.85 -8.69
C ALA A 24 -11.85 6.80 -9.72
N ALA A 25 -12.19 7.21 -10.96
CA ALA A 25 -12.59 6.30 -12.03
C ALA A 25 -11.42 5.51 -12.63
N ASP A 26 -10.21 6.10 -12.71
CA ASP A 26 -8.99 5.41 -13.15
C ASP A 26 -7.89 5.48 -12.08
N MET A 27 -8.03 4.59 -11.11
CA MET A 27 -7.06 4.43 -10.03
C MET A 27 -5.84 3.60 -10.44
N THR A 28 -5.67 3.22 -11.71
CA THR A 28 -4.51 2.43 -12.18
C THR A 28 -3.19 3.11 -11.80
N THR A 29 -3.11 4.44 -11.97
CA THR A 29 -1.91 5.20 -11.59
C THR A 29 -1.72 5.23 -10.08
N ALA A 30 -2.81 5.31 -9.31
CA ALA A 30 -2.74 5.26 -7.86
C ALA A 30 -2.25 3.87 -7.37
N MET A 31 -2.86 2.80 -7.87
CA MET A 31 -2.52 1.42 -7.50
C MET A 31 -1.10 1.05 -7.90
N ARG A 32 -0.62 1.49 -9.08
CA ARG A 32 0.79 1.36 -9.46
C ARG A 32 1.72 2.04 -8.46
N LYS A 33 1.40 3.25 -8.00
CA LYS A 33 2.21 3.96 -7.01
C LYS A 33 2.17 3.26 -5.66
N ILE A 34 0.99 2.82 -5.22
CA ILE A 34 0.81 2.04 -3.98
C ILE A 34 1.64 0.76 -4.02
N ALA A 35 1.59 -0.01 -5.11
CA ALA A 35 2.41 -1.20 -5.30
C ALA A 35 3.91 -0.89 -5.19
N GLY A 36 4.37 0.20 -5.83
CA GLY A 36 5.75 0.68 -5.69
C GLY A 36 6.13 1.04 -4.25
N THR A 37 5.23 1.70 -3.53
CA THR A 37 5.41 2.04 -2.11
C THR A 37 5.50 0.77 -1.25
N LEU A 38 4.59 -0.20 -1.43
CA LEU A 38 4.62 -1.47 -0.69
C LEU A 38 5.93 -2.24 -0.93
N HIS A 39 6.43 -2.22 -2.16
CA HIS A 39 7.71 -2.84 -2.48
C HIS A 39 8.87 -2.15 -1.77
N ALA A 40 8.91 -0.81 -1.79
CA ALA A 40 9.96 -0.04 -1.16
C ALA A 40 9.99 -0.25 0.37
N GLU A 41 8.83 -0.27 1.02
CA GLU A 41 8.73 -0.55 2.46
C GLU A 41 9.16 -1.99 2.78
N THR A 42 8.78 -2.95 1.93
CA THR A 42 9.23 -4.35 2.10
C THR A 42 10.74 -4.48 1.93
N ASP A 43 11.36 -3.73 1.02
CA ASP A 43 12.81 -3.72 0.85
C ASP A 43 13.55 -3.15 2.08
N ILE A 44 12.95 -2.18 2.77
CA ILE A 44 13.51 -1.61 4.02
C ILE A 44 13.54 -2.66 5.14
N ASN A 45 12.61 -3.62 5.14
CA ASN A 45 12.54 -4.68 6.14
C ASN A 45 13.62 -5.77 5.99
N PHE A 46 14.40 -5.77 4.90
CA PHE A 46 15.48 -6.74 4.70
C PHE A 46 16.82 -6.23 5.24
N ASP A 47 17.38 -6.94 6.22
CA ASP A 47 18.74 -6.67 6.74
C ASP A 47 19.84 -6.98 5.71
N GLU A 48 19.63 -8.01 4.89
CA GLU A 48 20.61 -8.49 3.91
C GLU A 48 19.96 -8.77 2.56
N THR A 49 20.72 -8.49 1.50
CA THR A 49 20.30 -8.85 0.15
C THR A 49 20.39 -10.35 -0.08
N GLY A 50 19.32 -10.96 -0.59
CA GLY A 50 19.25 -12.40 -0.79
C GLY A 50 18.15 -12.85 -1.72
N ARG A 51 18.06 -14.17 -1.95
CA ARG A 51 17.07 -14.76 -2.86
C ARG A 51 15.64 -14.43 -2.46
N LEU A 52 15.36 -14.33 -1.16
CA LEU A 52 14.03 -13.97 -0.69
C LEU A 52 13.65 -12.55 -1.09
N GLN A 53 14.52 -11.58 -0.80
CA GLN A 53 14.33 -10.18 -1.19
C GLN A 53 14.12 -10.07 -2.70
N GLY A 54 15.02 -10.65 -3.50
CA GLY A 54 14.92 -10.59 -4.97
C GLY A 54 13.74 -11.36 -5.58
N SER A 55 13.00 -12.12 -4.77
CA SER A 55 11.77 -12.83 -5.18
C SER A 55 10.49 -12.12 -4.76
N VAL A 56 10.60 -11.02 -4.00
CA VAL A 56 9.44 -10.16 -3.70
C VAL A 56 9.05 -9.47 -4.99
N SER A 57 7.75 -9.52 -5.29
CA SER A 57 7.17 -8.90 -6.47
C SER A 57 5.86 -8.22 -6.10
N THR A 58 5.50 -7.22 -6.88
CA THR A 58 4.24 -6.53 -6.75
C THR A 58 3.46 -6.60 -8.05
N GLU A 59 2.16 -6.72 -7.92
CA GLU A 59 1.20 -6.68 -9.01
C GLU A 59 0.12 -5.65 -8.67
N TYR A 60 -0.51 -5.08 -9.69
CA TYR A 60 -1.59 -4.12 -9.49
C TYR A 60 -2.61 -4.19 -10.62
N ASP A 61 -3.84 -3.87 -10.26
CA ASP A 61 -4.93 -3.57 -11.17
C ASP A 61 -5.58 -2.22 -10.75
N PRO A 62 -6.58 -1.69 -11.46
CA PRO A 62 -7.20 -0.41 -11.10
C PRO A 62 -7.83 -0.37 -9.70
N SER A 63 -8.08 -1.53 -9.08
CA SER A 63 -8.77 -1.69 -7.80
C SER A 63 -7.90 -2.32 -6.70
N THR A 64 -6.82 -3.00 -7.05
CA THR A 64 -5.98 -3.75 -6.11
C THR A 64 -4.50 -3.49 -6.33
N ALA A 65 -3.74 -3.58 -5.23
CA ALA A 65 -2.29 -3.67 -5.23
C ALA A 65 -1.92 -4.90 -4.38
N MET A 66 -1.11 -5.79 -4.96
CA MET A 66 -0.69 -7.04 -4.36
C MET A 66 0.83 -7.04 -4.16
N ILE A 67 1.26 -7.67 -3.07
CA ILE A 67 2.68 -7.90 -2.77
C ILE A 67 2.86 -9.32 -2.26
N GLY A 68 3.92 -9.99 -2.71
CA GLY A 68 4.19 -11.35 -2.27
C GLY A 68 5.49 -11.91 -2.84
N THR A 69 5.74 -13.17 -2.54
CA THR A 69 6.88 -13.93 -3.05
C THR A 69 6.42 -15.31 -3.52
N ASN A 70 7.03 -15.82 -4.59
CA ASN A 70 6.86 -17.20 -5.04
C ASN A 70 7.81 -18.19 -4.36
N THR A 71 8.62 -17.72 -3.41
CA THR A 71 9.58 -18.56 -2.72
C THR A 71 8.87 -19.46 -1.70
N VAL A 72 9.05 -20.78 -1.86
CA VAL A 72 8.42 -21.80 -0.99
C VAL A 72 8.63 -21.56 0.51
N TYR A 73 9.82 -21.08 0.90
CA TYR A 73 10.13 -20.80 2.31
C TYR A 73 9.68 -19.41 2.78
N GLY A 74 9.08 -18.57 1.92
CA GLY A 74 8.68 -17.21 2.28
C GLY A 74 7.66 -17.19 3.42
N ALA A 75 6.65 -18.08 3.34
CA ALA A 75 5.62 -18.19 4.36
C ALA A 75 6.17 -18.57 5.75
N ILE A 76 7.08 -19.55 5.82
CA ILE A 76 7.67 -19.96 7.11
C ILE A 76 8.61 -18.88 7.68
N HIS A 77 9.22 -18.03 6.85
CA HIS A 77 9.92 -16.85 7.37
C HIS A 77 8.95 -15.78 7.84
N GLN A 78 7.88 -15.49 7.10
CA GLN A 78 6.91 -14.45 7.49
C GLN A 78 6.23 -14.77 8.83
N PHE A 79 5.73 -16.00 8.99
CA PHE A 79 4.88 -16.38 10.13
C PHE A 79 5.60 -17.21 11.19
N GLY A 80 6.80 -17.72 10.89
CA GLY A 80 7.44 -18.73 11.74
C GLY A 80 6.68 -20.05 11.73
N GLY A 81 7.05 -20.94 12.65
CA GLY A 81 6.37 -22.22 12.87
C GLY A 81 7.30 -23.42 12.78
N LYS A 82 6.71 -24.62 12.74
CA LYS A 82 7.49 -25.86 12.74
C LYS A 82 8.04 -26.18 11.35
N THR A 83 9.27 -26.64 11.33
CA THR A 83 10.05 -26.97 10.13
C THR A 83 11.01 -28.13 10.39
N GLY A 84 11.74 -28.55 9.35
CA GLY A 84 12.66 -29.67 9.39
C GLY A 84 11.97 -31.04 9.27
N ARG A 85 12.77 -32.11 9.38
CA ARG A 85 12.28 -33.48 9.25
C ARG A 85 11.32 -33.80 10.40
N ASN A 86 10.10 -34.19 10.07
CA ASN A 86 9.02 -34.44 11.04
C ASN A 86 8.73 -33.23 11.96
N GLU A 87 8.83 -31.99 11.45
CA GLU A 87 8.49 -30.78 12.20
C GLU A 87 9.30 -30.60 13.50
N SER A 88 10.53 -31.13 13.53
CA SER A 88 11.35 -31.21 14.73
C SER A 88 11.94 -29.88 15.20
N VAL A 89 11.87 -28.83 14.38
CA VAL A 89 12.46 -27.52 14.65
C VAL A 89 11.37 -26.47 14.65
N GLU A 90 11.36 -25.61 15.66
CA GLU A 90 10.49 -24.43 15.68
C GLU A 90 11.31 -23.21 15.24
N LEU A 91 10.89 -22.59 14.14
CA LEU A 91 11.52 -21.41 13.58
C LEU A 91 10.74 -20.16 14.05
N PRO A 92 11.41 -19.16 14.65
CA PRO A 92 10.75 -17.90 14.97
C PRO A 92 10.37 -17.15 13.70
N ALA A 93 9.27 -16.40 13.76
CA ALA A 93 8.87 -15.49 12.70
C ALA A 93 9.96 -14.44 12.43
N ARG A 94 10.15 -14.14 11.15
CA ARG A 94 11.00 -13.08 10.60
C ARG A 94 10.16 -12.30 9.58
N PRO A 95 9.16 -11.53 10.04
CA PRO A 95 8.27 -10.80 9.14
C PRO A 95 9.05 -9.81 8.30
N TYR A 96 8.83 -9.82 6.99
CA TYR A 96 9.50 -8.92 6.05
C TYR A 96 8.50 -8.22 5.13
N LEU A 97 7.33 -8.80 4.89
CA LEU A 97 6.26 -8.13 4.18
C LEU A 97 5.71 -6.97 5.01
N THR A 98 5.10 -6.00 4.33
CA THR A 98 4.41 -4.82 4.91
C THR A 98 3.11 -5.16 5.62
N MET A 99 3.04 -6.34 6.23
CA MET A 99 1.86 -6.92 6.86
C MET A 99 2.18 -7.43 8.27
N ASP A 100 1.23 -7.30 9.19
CA ASP A 100 1.26 -7.87 10.53
C ASP A 100 0.81 -9.34 10.54
N GLU A 101 0.75 -9.95 11.73
CA GLU A 101 0.32 -11.35 11.91
C GLU A 101 -1.15 -11.58 11.51
N ASP A 102 -1.98 -10.54 11.55
CA ASP A 102 -3.42 -10.59 11.30
C ASP A 102 -3.78 -10.34 9.83
N GLY A 103 -2.81 -9.94 8.99
CA GLY A 103 -3.06 -9.62 7.59
C GLY A 103 -3.26 -8.14 7.29
N ASN A 104 -3.11 -7.26 8.29
CA ASN A 104 -3.22 -5.82 8.10
C ASN A 104 -1.87 -5.21 7.75
N LEU A 105 -1.90 -4.05 7.10
CA LEU A 105 -0.67 -3.32 6.82
C LEU A 105 0.00 -2.84 8.10
N GLN A 106 1.34 -2.90 8.12
CA GLN A 106 2.15 -2.26 9.18
C GLN A 106 1.89 -0.75 9.21
N SER A 107 2.02 -0.13 10.38
CA SER A 107 1.66 1.29 10.57
C SER A 107 2.45 2.22 9.66
N GLU A 108 3.73 1.92 9.44
CA GLU A 108 4.63 2.60 8.52
C GLU A 108 4.12 2.51 7.09
N ALA A 109 3.77 1.30 6.63
CA ALA A 109 3.22 1.07 5.31
C ALA A 109 1.86 1.75 5.11
N VAL A 110 1.00 1.75 6.13
CA VAL A 110 -0.29 2.49 6.10
C VAL A 110 -0.05 3.96 5.82
N ASN A 111 0.87 4.61 6.54
CA ASN A 111 1.15 6.03 6.35
C ASN A 111 1.66 6.33 4.94
N SER A 112 2.58 5.50 4.43
CA SER A 112 3.14 5.66 3.08
C SER A 112 2.08 5.44 1.99
N VAL A 113 1.15 4.50 2.18
CA VAL A 113 0.01 4.27 1.27
C VAL A 113 -0.97 5.45 1.32
N LEU A 114 -1.33 5.94 2.51
CA LEU A 114 -2.22 7.09 2.66
C LEU A 114 -1.64 8.36 2.04
N ASP A 115 -0.35 8.62 2.23
CA ASP A 115 0.35 9.73 1.60
C ASP A 115 0.35 9.59 0.06
N THR A 116 0.53 8.38 -0.45
CA THR A 116 0.45 8.10 -1.89
C THR A 116 -0.94 8.40 -2.45
N ILE A 117 -1.99 8.00 -1.73
CA ILE A 117 -3.39 8.27 -2.10
C ILE A 117 -3.65 9.77 -2.05
N GLN A 118 -3.27 10.45 -0.97
CA GLN A 118 -3.45 11.90 -0.81
C GLN A 118 -2.79 12.66 -1.97
N ARG A 119 -1.52 12.38 -2.27
CA ARG A 119 -0.80 13.02 -3.38
C ARG A 119 -1.46 12.76 -4.73
N HIS A 120 -2.06 11.59 -4.93
CA HIS A 120 -2.80 11.29 -6.15
C HIS A 120 -4.08 12.12 -6.27
N LEU A 121 -4.87 12.22 -5.21
CA LEU A 121 -6.12 12.98 -5.18
C LEU A 121 -5.87 14.50 -5.28
N GLU A 122 -4.84 15.02 -4.61
CA GLU A 122 -4.45 16.44 -4.71
C GLU A 122 -4.03 16.81 -6.13
N SER A 123 -3.24 15.95 -6.78
CA SER A 123 -2.83 16.14 -8.17
C SER A 123 -4.03 16.18 -9.11
N ALA A 124 -5.12 15.47 -8.81
CA ALA A 124 -6.33 15.51 -9.60
C ALA A 124 -7.16 16.78 -9.34
N ALA A 125 -7.24 17.23 -8.08
CA ALA A 125 -8.01 18.41 -7.69
C ALA A 125 -7.40 19.73 -8.19
N GLN A 126 -6.12 19.74 -8.54
CA GLN A 126 -5.39 20.90 -9.05
C GLN A 126 -5.42 21.03 -10.58
N CYS A 127 -6.07 20.08 -11.28
CA CYS A 127 -6.28 20.11 -12.73
C CYS A 127 -7.60 20.79 -13.15
#